data_AF-A0A2J6SDQ9-F1
#
_entry.id   AF-A0A2J6SDQ9-F1
#
_cell.length_a   1.000
_cell.length_b   1.000
_cell.length_c   1.000
_cell.angle_alpha   90.00
_cell.angle_beta   90.00
_cell.angle_gamma   90.00
#
_symmetry.space_group_name_H-M   'P 1'
#
loop_
_entity.id
_entity.type
_entity.pdbx_description
1 polymer ?
#
loop_
_entity_poly.entity_id
_entity_poly.type
_entity_poly.pdbx_seq_one_letter_code
_entity_poly.pdbx_strand_id
1 'polypeptide(L)'
;MPTKKSNLAAYKNISPDSGFPIVIHPHFNPNIKDHVPDEPFREEITPPKDRAFFADSEKKALFSVAKAVDLTESIGTVLEGVQLSQLNEKQLDELAALVNERGVVFFRDQDLTTEQQVKLFEHYGILDKHPAQKNQRHVTIKGSTLDHRSEAAYTPWPNGDFHADTSFEINPPSYSMLRMEEHPAVGGDTAWVSQYGLYDALSDAMKRFVDGLHTAHTSRLQYDTILDSWQVGPNRPPIDTHHPAVRTHPVTGLKALNINNGFVTSFPELKKEESDKLLEFFKFHIHSADDHYVRWKWAVGSVAMWDNRCTVHRVIPGNYDTPRRGVRTTVFGEKPYFDPNSESREQRAARLEKEAVNGGTNGTKNGVEINGHVHIANGHTNGNGAESKTEEAAVSNGNGFRYNEYDGKA
;
A
#
# COMPACT_ATOMS: atom_id res chain seq x y z
N MET A 1 -9.86 -15.69 -29.62
CA MET A 1 -8.51 -15.79 -29.02
C MET A 1 -7.98 -14.36 -28.85
N PRO A 2 -7.61 -13.89 -27.66
CA PRO A 2 -7.14 -12.51 -27.54
C PRO A 2 -5.71 -12.43 -28.07
N THR A 3 -5.58 -12.05 -29.34
CA THR A 3 -4.35 -11.66 -30.01
C THR A 3 -3.92 -10.27 -29.57
N LYS A 4 -3.42 -10.11 -28.35
CA LYS A 4 -2.40 -9.10 -28.08
C LYS A 4 -1.11 -9.86 -27.77
N LYS A 5 -0.01 -9.48 -28.43
CA LYS A 5 1.30 -10.16 -28.36
C LYS A 5 1.81 -10.16 -26.92
N SER A 6 1.56 -11.24 -26.19
CA SER A 6 2.25 -11.53 -24.92
C SER A 6 3.43 -12.46 -25.22
N ASN A 7 4.57 -12.23 -24.58
CA ASN A 7 5.78 -13.03 -24.80
C ASN A 7 5.78 -14.35 -24.01
N LEU A 8 4.79 -14.54 -23.13
CA LEU A 8 4.67 -15.70 -22.25
C LEU A 8 4.82 -17.01 -23.04
N ALA A 9 5.66 -17.92 -22.54
CA ALA A 9 5.86 -19.22 -23.15
C ALA A 9 4.55 -20.03 -23.24
N ALA A 10 3.62 -19.81 -22.32
CA ALA A 10 2.33 -20.49 -22.30
C ALA A 10 1.56 -20.34 -23.63
N TYR A 11 1.54 -19.15 -24.24
CA TYR A 11 0.81 -18.92 -25.51
C TYR A 11 1.39 -19.67 -26.71
N LYS A 12 2.61 -20.21 -26.59
CA LYS A 12 3.25 -21.06 -27.61
C LYS A 12 2.95 -22.54 -27.40
N ASN A 13 2.35 -22.91 -26.26
CA ASN A 13 2.12 -24.29 -25.84
C ASN A 13 0.63 -24.47 -25.55
N ILE A 14 -0.12 -24.87 -26.57
CA ILE A 14 -1.57 -25.01 -26.48
C ILE A 14 -1.93 -26.46 -26.18
N SER A 15 -2.81 -26.67 -25.19
CA SER A 15 -3.41 -27.97 -24.92
C SER A 15 -4.22 -28.42 -26.14
N PRO A 16 -3.95 -29.60 -26.72
CA PRO A 16 -4.75 -30.12 -27.83
C PRO A 16 -6.20 -30.42 -27.42
N ASP A 17 -6.42 -30.75 -26.14
CA ASP A 17 -7.73 -31.14 -25.62
C ASP A 17 -8.62 -29.92 -25.35
N SER A 18 -8.06 -28.88 -24.72
CA SER A 18 -8.84 -27.72 -24.27
C SER A 18 -8.71 -26.51 -25.19
N GLY A 19 -7.68 -26.46 -26.05
CA GLY A 19 -7.35 -25.30 -26.87
C GLY A 19 -6.80 -24.11 -26.07
N PHE A 20 -6.53 -24.26 -24.77
CA PHE A 20 -5.97 -23.21 -23.92
C PHE A 20 -4.45 -23.31 -23.77
N PRO A 21 -3.75 -22.18 -23.54
CA PRO A 21 -2.34 -22.17 -23.16
C PRO A 21 -2.04 -23.02 -21.92
N ILE A 22 -0.89 -23.70 -21.93
CA ILE A 22 -0.36 -24.48 -20.80
C ILE A 22 0.90 -23.79 -20.27
N VAL A 23 0.99 -23.64 -18.95
CA VAL A 23 2.19 -23.13 -18.27
C VAL A 23 3.27 -24.21 -18.24
N ILE A 24 4.45 -23.90 -18.78
CA ILE A 24 5.62 -24.78 -18.69
C ILE A 24 6.30 -24.59 -17.34
N HIS A 25 6.66 -25.70 -16.68
CA HIS A 25 7.41 -25.67 -15.43
C HIS A 25 8.75 -24.90 -15.63
N PRO A 26 9.17 -24.03 -14.70
CA PRO A 26 10.34 -23.14 -14.87
C PRO A 26 11.63 -23.84 -15.34
N HIS A 27 11.91 -25.05 -14.86
CA HIS A 27 13.09 -25.85 -15.29
C HIS A 27 13.12 -26.23 -16.78
N PHE A 28 11.99 -26.11 -17.48
CA PHE A 28 11.86 -26.40 -18.92
C PHE A 28 11.56 -25.13 -19.73
N ASN A 29 11.50 -23.95 -19.09
CA ASN A 29 11.42 -22.68 -19.78
C ASN A 29 12.86 -22.13 -19.99
N PRO A 30 13.36 -22.04 -21.24
CA PRO A 30 14.73 -21.60 -21.49
C PRO A 30 14.99 -20.16 -21.03
N ASN A 31 13.98 -19.27 -21.08
CA ASN A 31 14.12 -17.90 -20.59
C ASN A 31 14.44 -17.86 -19.08
N ILE A 32 13.90 -18.82 -18.32
CA ILE A 32 14.08 -18.87 -16.87
C ILE A 32 15.33 -19.68 -16.52
N LYS A 33 15.46 -20.89 -17.08
CA LYS A 33 16.52 -21.84 -16.77
C LYS A 33 17.91 -21.32 -17.09
N ASP A 34 18.07 -20.61 -18.21
CA ASP A 34 19.38 -20.25 -18.73
C ASP A 34 19.85 -18.88 -18.22
N HIS A 35 19.02 -18.14 -17.48
CA HIS A 35 19.38 -16.82 -16.95
C HIS A 35 20.26 -16.94 -15.70
N VAL A 36 21.35 -16.18 -15.70
CA VAL A 36 22.26 -16.03 -14.57
C VAL A 36 22.27 -14.55 -14.15
N PRO A 37 21.88 -14.21 -12.91
CA PRO A 37 21.93 -12.84 -12.41
C PRO A 37 23.35 -12.25 -12.42
N ASP A 38 23.44 -10.95 -12.68
CA ASP A 38 24.72 -10.22 -12.73
C ASP A 38 25.25 -9.89 -11.31
N GLU A 39 24.37 -9.68 -10.34
CA GLU A 39 24.69 -9.29 -8.96
C GLU A 39 24.73 -10.52 -8.04
N PRO A 40 25.58 -10.52 -6.99
CA PRO A 40 25.54 -11.53 -5.95
C PRO A 40 24.27 -11.41 -5.09
N PHE A 41 24.05 -12.41 -4.23
CA PHE A 41 23.08 -12.27 -3.15
C PHE A 41 23.42 -11.05 -2.30
N ARG A 42 22.39 -10.26 -1.97
CA ARG A 42 22.58 -9.09 -1.14
C ARG A 42 22.79 -9.49 0.31
N GLU A 43 23.63 -8.73 0.98
CA GLU A 43 23.79 -8.77 2.42
C GLU A 43 22.90 -7.71 3.07
N GLU A 44 22.57 -7.92 4.34
CA GLU A 44 21.87 -6.93 5.14
C GLU A 44 22.70 -5.65 5.25
N ILE A 45 22.05 -4.50 5.10
CA ILE A 45 22.67 -3.19 5.31
C ILE A 45 21.98 -2.45 6.44
N THR A 46 22.74 -1.58 7.11
CA THR A 46 22.18 -0.58 8.03
C THR A 46 22.04 0.74 7.29
N PRO A 47 20.82 1.17 6.92
CA PRO A 47 20.63 2.45 6.26
C PRO A 47 20.93 3.61 7.22
N PRO A 48 21.20 4.82 6.70
CA PRO A 48 21.27 6.03 7.51
C PRO A 48 19.99 6.24 8.33
N LYS A 49 20.10 7.00 9.41
CA LYS A 49 18.94 7.36 10.24
C LYS A 49 17.88 8.07 9.38
N ASP A 50 16.63 7.59 9.50
CA ASP A 50 15.50 8.12 8.74
C ASP A 50 15.34 9.63 8.95
N ARG A 51 15.08 10.35 7.86
CA ARG A 51 14.95 11.82 7.84
C ARG A 51 13.80 12.34 8.70
N ALA A 52 12.75 11.56 8.87
CA ALA A 52 11.61 11.95 9.70
C ALA A 52 11.98 12.15 11.19
N PHE A 53 13.10 11.60 11.67
CA PHE A 53 13.58 11.86 13.03
C PHE A 53 14.10 13.30 13.24
N PHE A 54 14.35 14.05 12.17
CA PHE A 54 14.81 15.44 12.21
C PHE A 54 13.67 16.45 11.96
N ALA A 55 12.46 15.96 11.73
CA ALA A 55 11.26 16.77 11.53
C ALA A 55 10.85 17.49 12.82
N ASP A 56 10.22 18.66 12.68
CA ASP A 56 9.37 19.20 13.74
C ASP A 56 8.09 18.37 13.80
N SER A 57 7.62 18.00 14.99
CA SER A 57 6.39 17.18 15.15
C SER A 57 5.16 17.85 14.55
N GLU A 58 5.09 19.18 14.62
CA GLU A 58 3.99 19.99 14.07
C GLU A 58 4.20 20.35 12.60
N LYS A 59 5.35 19.99 12.00
CA LYS A 59 5.67 20.17 10.57
C LYS A 59 5.50 21.63 10.11
N LYS A 60 5.89 22.57 10.99
CA LYS A 60 5.66 24.01 10.81
C LYS A 60 6.33 24.56 9.55
N ALA A 61 7.54 24.11 9.22
CA ALA A 61 8.26 24.63 8.07
C ALA A 61 7.59 24.21 6.75
N LEU A 62 7.11 22.97 6.66
CA LEU A 62 6.38 22.44 5.53
C LEU A 62 5.01 23.12 5.39
N PHE A 63 4.25 23.22 6.48
CA PHE A 63 2.93 23.85 6.46
C PHE A 63 2.96 25.37 6.31
N SER A 64 4.13 26.01 6.46
CA SER A 64 4.28 27.43 6.11
C SER A 64 4.26 27.69 4.60
N VAL A 65 4.54 26.67 3.78
CA VAL A 65 4.61 26.79 2.30
C VAL A 65 3.62 25.88 1.55
N ALA A 66 2.95 24.98 2.26
CA ALA A 66 2.03 24.01 1.68
C ALA A 66 0.76 23.90 2.53
N LYS A 67 -0.38 23.70 1.87
CA LYS A 67 -1.64 23.40 2.54
C LYS A 67 -1.91 21.90 2.47
N ALA A 68 -2.05 21.25 3.62
CA ALA A 68 -2.44 19.85 3.71
C ALA A 68 -3.96 19.68 3.62
N VAL A 69 -4.39 18.72 2.80
CA VAL A 69 -5.79 18.28 2.67
C VAL A 69 -5.83 16.76 2.77
N ASP A 70 -6.34 16.24 3.88
CA ASP A 70 -6.51 14.80 4.05
C ASP A 70 -7.60 14.27 3.13
N LEU A 71 -7.32 13.14 2.48
CA LEU A 71 -8.24 12.53 1.50
C LEU A 71 -9.21 11.57 2.18
N THR A 72 -8.72 10.78 3.13
CA THR A 72 -9.53 9.92 3.99
C THR A 72 -9.04 10.02 5.43
N GLU A 73 -9.83 9.51 6.38
CA GLU A 73 -9.49 9.59 7.81
C GLU A 73 -8.18 8.84 8.11
N SER A 74 -8.05 7.61 7.63
CA SER A 74 -6.93 6.71 8.00
C SER A 74 -5.63 6.94 7.20
N ILE A 75 -5.72 7.39 5.95
CA ILE A 75 -4.58 7.41 5.02
C ILE A 75 -4.74 8.51 3.95
N GLY A 76 -3.62 9.03 3.46
CA GLY A 76 -3.60 9.89 2.29
C GLY A 76 -3.79 11.37 2.61
N THR A 77 -2.88 12.19 2.09
CA THR A 77 -2.92 13.65 2.19
C THR A 77 -2.45 14.26 0.88
N VAL A 78 -3.12 15.28 0.37
CA VAL A 78 -2.62 16.10 -0.74
C VAL A 78 -1.94 17.34 -0.14
N LEU A 79 -0.75 17.67 -0.62
CA LEU A 79 -0.12 18.97 -0.36
C LEU A 79 -0.36 19.90 -1.55
N GLU A 80 -1.10 20.98 -1.30
CA GLU A 80 -1.43 22.02 -2.27
C GLU A 80 -0.48 23.21 -2.15
N GLY A 81 -0.25 23.91 -3.27
CA GLY A 81 0.48 25.18 -3.29
C GLY A 81 2.01 25.06 -3.22
N VAL A 82 2.56 23.85 -3.37
CA VAL A 82 3.99 23.58 -3.19
C VAL A 82 4.60 22.82 -4.37
N GLN A 83 5.85 23.14 -4.70
CA GLN A 83 6.68 22.39 -5.64
C GLN A 83 7.76 21.64 -4.86
N LEU A 84 7.88 20.33 -5.07
CA LEU A 84 8.90 19.49 -4.45
C LEU A 84 10.32 19.99 -4.74
N SER A 85 10.54 20.57 -5.92
CA SER A 85 11.82 21.17 -6.33
C SER A 85 12.24 22.39 -5.49
N GLN A 86 11.31 23.01 -4.76
CA GLN A 86 11.52 24.22 -3.97
C GLN A 86 11.64 23.95 -2.46
N LEU A 87 11.40 22.71 -2.01
CA LEU A 87 11.50 22.36 -0.61
C LEU A 87 12.96 22.36 -0.14
N ASN A 88 13.22 23.00 1.00
CA ASN A 88 14.50 22.91 1.68
C ASN A 88 14.61 21.62 2.53
N GLU A 89 15.80 21.32 3.04
CA GLU A 89 16.07 20.10 3.82
C GLU A 89 15.12 19.91 5.01
N LYS A 90 14.81 20.99 5.75
CA LYS A 90 13.91 20.92 6.90
C LYS A 90 12.48 20.56 6.48
N GLN A 91 12.00 21.13 5.37
CA GLN A 91 10.68 20.81 4.83
C GLN A 91 10.62 19.39 4.26
N LEU A 92 11.72 18.89 3.68
CA LEU A 92 11.82 17.50 3.24
C LEU A 92 11.81 16.52 4.42
N ASP A 93 12.47 16.85 5.53
CA ASP A 93 12.41 16.06 6.77
C ASP A 93 10.97 15.99 7.31
N GLU A 94 10.28 17.13 7.33
CA GLU A 94 8.87 17.21 7.75
C GLU A 94 7.92 16.50 6.78
N LEU A 95 8.24 16.46 5.48
CA LEU A 95 7.52 15.66 4.50
C LEU A 95 7.67 14.16 4.78
N ALA A 96 8.87 13.69 5.15
CA ALA A 96 9.07 12.30 5.57
C ALA A 96 8.20 11.96 6.80
N ALA A 97 8.14 12.86 7.79
CA ALA A 97 7.27 12.67 8.95
C ALA A 97 5.78 12.62 8.58
N LEU A 98 5.32 13.50 7.68
CA LEU A 98 3.96 13.46 7.17
C LEU A 98 3.64 12.14 6.44
N VAL A 99 4.56 11.68 5.59
CA VAL A 99 4.41 10.41 4.86
C VAL A 99 4.35 9.22 5.82
N ASN A 100 5.15 9.20 6.89
CA ASN A 100 5.09 8.16 7.92
C ASN A 100 3.75 8.13 8.66
N GLU A 101 3.16 9.31 8.93
CA GLU A 101 1.89 9.42 9.63
C GLU A 101 0.71 9.06 8.74
N ARG A 102 0.73 9.54 7.49
CA ARG A 102 -0.38 9.49 6.54
C ARG A 102 -0.28 8.35 5.54
N GLY A 103 0.80 7.57 5.57
CA GLY A 103 1.09 6.46 4.66
C GLY A 103 1.49 6.90 3.25
N VAL A 104 0.75 7.85 2.64
CA VAL A 104 1.02 8.40 1.31
C VAL A 104 0.66 9.88 1.24
N VAL A 105 1.52 10.66 0.60
CA VAL A 105 1.32 12.09 0.32
C VAL A 105 1.35 12.32 -1.19
N PHE A 106 0.39 13.10 -1.67
CA PHE A 106 0.16 13.37 -3.09
C PHE A 106 0.42 14.83 -3.44
N PHE A 107 0.81 15.05 -4.68
CA PHE A 107 1.07 16.37 -5.26
C PHE A 107 0.50 16.43 -6.67
N ARG A 108 0.05 17.61 -7.09
CA ARG A 108 -0.37 17.93 -8.45
C ARG A 108 0.67 18.84 -9.12
N ASP A 109 0.72 18.80 -10.44
CA ASP A 109 1.43 19.78 -11.28
C ASP A 109 2.89 20.04 -10.86
N GLN A 110 3.64 18.97 -10.58
CA GLN A 110 5.03 19.05 -10.14
C GLN A 110 5.99 19.23 -11.34
N ASP A 111 6.99 20.11 -11.17
CA ASP A 111 7.97 20.49 -12.20
C ASP A 111 9.26 19.64 -12.21
N LEU A 112 9.27 18.53 -11.47
CA LEU A 112 10.45 17.66 -11.36
C LEU A 112 10.79 17.01 -12.71
N THR A 113 12.05 17.13 -13.12
CA THR A 113 12.72 16.22 -14.08
C THR A 113 13.13 14.90 -13.42
N THR A 114 13.48 13.89 -14.20
CA THR A 114 13.93 12.58 -13.65
C THR A 114 15.18 12.74 -12.80
N GLU A 115 16.11 13.57 -13.25
CA GLU A 115 17.36 13.88 -12.56
C GLU A 115 17.08 14.62 -11.24
N GLN A 116 16.16 15.57 -11.24
CA GLN A 116 15.75 16.28 -10.02
C GLN A 116 15.02 15.33 -9.05
N GLN A 117 14.16 14.44 -9.52
CA GLN A 117 13.51 13.44 -8.66
C GLN A 117 14.55 12.53 -8.01
N VAL A 118 15.50 11.99 -8.79
CA VAL A 118 16.59 11.14 -8.26
C VAL A 118 17.38 11.91 -7.21
N LYS A 119 17.83 13.13 -7.51
CA LYS A 119 18.62 13.96 -6.59
C LYS A 119 17.86 14.31 -5.31
N LEU A 120 16.58 14.69 -5.43
CA LEU A 120 15.73 14.96 -4.26
C LEU A 120 15.60 13.72 -3.39
N PHE A 121 15.44 12.55 -4.01
CA PHE A 121 15.20 11.31 -3.29
C PHE A 121 16.45 10.77 -2.56
N GLU A 122 17.67 11.22 -2.94
CA GLU A 122 18.90 10.98 -2.16
C GLU A 122 18.85 11.58 -0.75
N HIS A 123 18.01 12.60 -0.52
CA HIS A 123 17.76 13.16 0.83
C HIS A 123 17.25 12.10 1.80
N TYR A 124 16.37 11.19 1.32
CA TYR A 124 15.68 10.23 2.17
C TYR A 124 16.49 8.97 2.48
N GLY A 125 17.61 8.73 1.80
CA GLY A 125 18.48 7.60 2.08
C GLY A 125 19.25 7.09 0.87
N ILE A 126 19.73 5.85 1.00
CA ILE A 126 20.48 5.18 -0.08
C ILE A 126 19.49 4.74 -1.15
N LEU A 127 19.64 5.25 -2.37
CA LEU A 127 18.81 4.85 -3.51
C LEU A 127 19.02 3.38 -3.87
N ASP A 128 17.92 2.66 -4.07
CA ASP A 128 17.95 1.28 -4.58
C ASP A 128 18.01 1.25 -6.12
N LYS A 129 18.61 0.18 -6.66
CA LYS A 129 18.70 -0.12 -8.09
C LYS A 129 17.79 -1.29 -8.45
N HIS A 130 16.50 -1.04 -8.64
CA HIS A 130 15.47 -2.08 -8.81
C HIS A 130 15.90 -3.29 -9.66
N PRO A 131 15.51 -4.54 -9.31
CA PRO A 131 15.99 -5.76 -9.96
C PRO A 131 15.85 -5.79 -11.50
N ALA A 132 14.80 -5.15 -12.01
CA ALA A 132 14.51 -5.08 -13.45
C ALA A 132 15.24 -3.95 -14.23
N GLN A 133 16.14 -3.18 -13.60
CA GLN A 133 16.82 -2.05 -14.24
C GLN A 133 18.33 -2.13 -14.06
N LYS A 134 19.07 -2.12 -15.18
CA LYS A 134 20.54 -2.08 -15.17
C LYS A 134 21.02 -0.62 -15.13
N ASN A 135 21.94 -0.32 -14.21
CA ASN A 135 22.68 0.96 -14.14
C ASN A 135 21.84 2.23 -13.91
N GLN A 136 20.60 2.12 -13.44
CA GLN A 136 19.75 3.26 -13.11
C GLN A 136 19.27 3.18 -11.66
N ARG A 137 19.09 4.36 -11.03
CA ARG A 137 18.54 4.51 -9.67
C ARG A 137 17.05 4.90 -9.67
N HIS A 138 16.41 4.69 -10.82
CA HIS A 138 14.97 4.87 -11.01
C HIS A 138 14.45 3.75 -11.91
N VAL A 139 13.13 3.58 -11.93
CA VAL A 139 12.43 2.63 -12.79
C VAL A 139 11.38 3.38 -13.58
N THR A 140 11.35 3.13 -14.89
CA THR A 140 10.20 3.56 -15.70
C THR A 140 9.08 2.54 -15.55
N ILE A 141 8.01 2.93 -14.85
CA ILE A 141 6.79 2.14 -14.70
C ILE A 141 5.90 2.41 -15.90
N LYS A 142 5.74 1.41 -16.77
CA LYS A 142 4.85 1.48 -17.93
C LYS A 142 3.56 0.73 -17.64
N GLY A 143 2.43 1.29 -18.04
CA GLY A 143 1.18 0.54 -18.11
C GLY A 143 1.23 -0.49 -19.22
N SER A 144 0.53 -1.59 -19.01
CA SER A 144 0.28 -2.57 -20.06
C SER A 144 -1.06 -2.26 -20.72
N THR A 145 -1.12 -2.39 -22.05
CA THR A 145 -2.40 -2.43 -22.77
C THR A 145 -3.01 -3.84 -22.75
N LEU A 146 -2.29 -4.82 -22.19
CA LEU A 146 -2.82 -6.13 -21.86
C LEU A 146 -3.59 -6.03 -20.54
N ASP A 147 -4.77 -6.64 -20.52
CA ASP A 147 -5.49 -6.83 -19.27
C ASP A 147 -4.73 -7.87 -18.43
N HIS A 148 -4.09 -7.44 -17.35
CA HIS A 148 -3.35 -8.33 -16.46
C HIS A 148 -4.23 -9.43 -15.85
N ARG A 149 -5.56 -9.27 -15.82
CA ARG A 149 -6.50 -10.32 -15.41
C ARG A 149 -6.50 -11.49 -16.39
N SER A 150 -6.28 -11.20 -17.67
CA SER A 150 -6.12 -12.25 -18.70
C SER A 150 -4.77 -12.94 -18.57
N GLU A 151 -3.71 -12.20 -18.23
CA GLU A 151 -2.38 -12.78 -18.03
C GLU A 151 -2.27 -13.59 -16.74
N ALA A 152 -3.04 -13.25 -15.70
CA ALA A 152 -3.03 -13.92 -14.39
C ALA A 152 -3.33 -15.43 -14.46
N ALA A 153 -3.92 -15.93 -15.55
CA ALA A 153 -4.10 -17.36 -15.78
C ALA A 153 -2.79 -18.09 -16.13
N TYR A 154 -1.76 -17.36 -16.55
CA TYR A 154 -0.55 -17.91 -17.19
C TYR A 154 0.75 -17.36 -16.61
N THR A 155 0.70 -16.45 -15.63
CA THR A 155 1.85 -16.06 -14.80
C THR A 155 1.62 -16.52 -13.36
N PRO A 156 2.67 -17.00 -12.67
CA PRO A 156 2.56 -17.41 -11.26
C PRO A 156 2.51 -16.22 -10.30
N TRP A 157 2.86 -15.00 -10.74
CA TRP A 157 2.93 -13.82 -9.86
C TRP A 157 1.64 -13.01 -9.91
N PRO A 158 0.96 -12.77 -8.78
CA PRO A 158 -0.21 -11.87 -8.71
C PRO A 158 0.19 -10.39 -8.84
N ASN A 159 0.78 -10.03 -9.98
CA ASN A 159 1.42 -8.73 -10.25
C ASN A 159 0.50 -7.50 -10.12
N GLY A 160 -0.82 -7.69 -10.23
CA GLY A 160 -1.83 -6.63 -10.17
C GLY A 160 -2.56 -6.53 -8.83
N ASP A 161 -2.15 -7.30 -7.83
CA ASP A 161 -2.73 -7.29 -6.48
C ASP A 161 -1.93 -6.38 -5.52
N PHE A 162 -2.46 -6.17 -4.32
CA PHE A 162 -1.85 -5.33 -3.29
C PHE A 162 -0.48 -5.87 -2.86
N HIS A 163 0.52 -4.99 -2.89
CA HIS A 163 1.88 -5.29 -2.48
C HIS A 163 2.57 -4.10 -1.80
N ALA A 164 3.55 -4.42 -0.96
CA ALA A 164 4.61 -3.49 -0.61
C ALA A 164 5.79 -3.77 -1.55
N ASP A 165 6.38 -2.71 -2.11
CA ASP A 165 7.47 -2.80 -3.09
C ASP A 165 8.60 -3.65 -2.56
N THR A 166 9.00 -4.65 -3.35
CA THR A 166 10.13 -5.56 -3.08
C THR A 166 10.21 -6.02 -1.63
N SER A 167 9.06 -6.33 -1.01
CA SER A 167 8.99 -6.79 0.40
C SER A 167 9.75 -8.09 0.68
N PHE A 168 10.14 -8.80 -0.37
CA PHE A 168 11.02 -9.98 -0.32
C PHE A 168 12.50 -9.66 -0.09
N GLU A 169 12.93 -8.40 -0.19
CA GLU A 169 14.33 -8.03 0.07
C GLU A 169 14.67 -8.15 1.55
N ILE A 170 15.95 -8.33 1.89
CA ILE A 170 16.43 -8.32 3.27
C ILE A 170 16.17 -6.94 3.91
N ASN A 171 16.41 -5.89 3.14
CA ASN A 171 16.13 -4.49 3.44
C ASN A 171 15.09 -3.97 2.45
N PRO A 172 13.78 -4.22 2.66
CA PRO A 172 12.74 -3.63 1.82
C PRO A 172 12.83 -2.09 1.81
N PRO A 173 12.34 -1.42 0.75
CA PRO A 173 12.32 0.02 0.69
C PRO A 173 11.59 0.66 1.87
N SER A 174 12.09 1.79 2.35
CA SER A 174 11.37 2.66 3.29
C SER A 174 10.39 3.53 2.52
N TYR A 175 10.89 4.44 1.70
CA TYR A 175 10.08 5.33 0.88
C TYR A 175 10.14 4.97 -0.60
N SER A 176 9.04 5.26 -1.28
CA SER A 176 8.97 5.26 -2.74
C SER A 176 8.28 6.53 -3.23
N MET A 177 8.72 7.02 -4.39
CA MET A 177 8.14 8.17 -5.07
C MET A 177 7.87 7.85 -6.52
N LEU A 178 6.66 8.12 -7.01
CA LEU A 178 6.24 7.94 -8.40
C LEU A 178 5.74 9.26 -8.98
N ARG A 179 6.38 9.75 -10.05
CA ARG A 179 5.90 10.85 -10.89
C ARG A 179 5.28 10.32 -12.17
N MET A 180 4.13 10.85 -12.57
CA MET A 180 3.48 10.49 -13.84
C MET A 180 3.93 11.39 -15.00
N GLU A 181 4.44 10.78 -16.06
CA GLU A 181 4.84 11.46 -17.31
C GLU A 181 3.76 11.36 -18.39
N GLU A 182 3.12 10.20 -18.48
CA GLU A 182 2.02 9.93 -19.42
C GLU A 182 0.91 9.20 -18.66
N HIS A 183 -0.34 9.57 -18.89
CA HIS A 183 -1.47 8.89 -18.24
C HIS A 183 -2.73 8.96 -19.12
N PRO A 184 -3.55 7.89 -19.17
CA PRO A 184 -4.87 7.93 -19.80
C PRO A 184 -5.79 8.97 -19.16
N ALA A 185 -6.80 9.43 -19.91
CA ALA A 185 -7.83 10.32 -19.36
C ALA A 185 -8.69 9.62 -18.27
N VAL A 186 -8.86 8.30 -18.37
CA VAL A 186 -9.63 7.46 -17.44
C VAL A 186 -8.94 6.11 -17.26
N GLY A 187 -8.91 5.60 -16.01
CA GLY A 187 -8.24 4.35 -15.65
C GLY A 187 -6.76 4.56 -15.30
N GLY A 188 -6.06 3.52 -14.87
CA GLY A 188 -4.62 3.62 -14.51
C GLY A 188 -4.33 4.18 -13.11
N ASP A 189 -5.39 4.44 -12.33
CA ASP A 189 -5.35 4.83 -10.93
C ASP A 189 -4.50 3.88 -10.08
N THR A 190 -4.02 4.37 -8.94
CA THR A 190 -3.38 3.53 -7.92
C THR A 190 -4.17 3.64 -6.63
N ALA A 191 -4.30 2.51 -5.93
CA ALA A 191 -4.88 2.45 -4.61
C ALA A 191 -3.84 2.07 -3.56
N TRP A 192 -3.97 2.63 -2.37
CA TRP A 192 -3.18 2.30 -1.19
C TRP A 192 -4.12 1.90 -0.05
N VAL A 193 -3.65 0.99 0.80
CA VAL A 193 -4.28 0.60 2.06
C VAL A 193 -3.27 0.77 3.20
N SER A 194 -3.72 1.34 4.32
CA SER A 194 -2.90 1.50 5.53
C SER A 194 -2.71 0.17 6.24
N GLN A 195 -1.47 -0.28 6.36
CA GLN A 195 -1.12 -1.44 7.18
C GLN A 195 -1.25 -1.16 8.69
N TYR A 196 -1.23 0.11 9.11
CA TYR A 196 -1.57 0.49 10.49
C TYR A 196 -3.05 0.23 10.76
N GLY A 197 -3.93 0.78 9.91
CA GLY A 197 -5.36 0.58 10.02
C GLY A 197 -5.73 -0.91 9.91
N LEU A 198 -5.15 -1.64 8.97
CA LEU A 198 -5.37 -3.09 8.86
C LEU A 198 -5.05 -3.84 10.15
N TYR A 199 -4.01 -3.45 10.89
CA TYR A 199 -3.69 -4.05 12.17
C TYR A 199 -4.71 -3.65 13.25
N ASP A 200 -5.06 -2.36 13.34
CA ASP A 200 -6.06 -1.86 14.30
C ASP A 200 -7.43 -2.52 14.12
N ALA A 201 -7.87 -2.76 12.88
CA ALA A 201 -9.14 -3.41 12.56
C ALA A 201 -9.20 -4.91 12.94
N LEU A 202 -8.08 -5.55 13.31
CA LEU A 202 -8.09 -6.92 13.80
C LEU A 202 -8.69 -7.00 15.21
N SER A 203 -9.41 -8.07 15.50
CA SER A 203 -9.80 -8.37 16.88
C SER A 203 -8.55 -8.60 17.75
N ASP A 204 -8.63 -8.33 19.05
CA ASP A 204 -7.52 -8.55 19.97
C ASP A 204 -7.02 -10.01 19.97
N ALA A 205 -7.91 -10.97 19.72
CA ALA A 205 -7.54 -12.37 19.59
C ALA A 205 -6.67 -12.62 18.35
N MET A 206 -7.03 -12.00 17.22
CA MET A 206 -6.24 -12.09 16.00
C MET A 206 -4.91 -11.34 16.14
N LYS A 207 -4.91 -10.12 16.72
CA LYS A 207 -3.69 -9.36 17.04
C LYS A 207 -2.68 -10.22 17.81
N ARG A 208 -3.11 -10.83 18.93
CA ARG A 208 -2.25 -11.73 19.73
C ARG A 208 -1.74 -12.95 18.96
N PHE A 209 -2.55 -13.49 18.06
CA PHE A 209 -2.15 -14.65 17.26
C PHE A 209 -1.06 -14.28 16.25
N VAL A 210 -1.19 -13.13 15.59
CA VAL A 210 -0.32 -12.75 14.46
C VAL A 210 0.94 -11.99 14.87
N ASP A 211 0.95 -11.36 16.06
CA ASP A 211 2.12 -10.67 16.62
C ASP A 211 3.36 -11.57 16.71
N GLY A 212 3.19 -12.89 16.85
CA GLY A 212 4.29 -13.86 16.96
C GLY A 212 4.65 -14.59 15.66
N LEU A 213 3.98 -14.32 14.55
CA LEU A 213 4.20 -15.03 13.28
C LEU A 213 5.20 -14.29 12.39
N HIS A 214 5.84 -15.04 11.50
CA HIS A 214 6.54 -14.49 10.35
C HIS A 214 5.75 -14.74 9.07
N THR A 215 6.12 -14.01 8.03
CA THR A 215 5.62 -14.13 6.68
C THR A 215 6.80 -14.43 5.77
N ALA A 216 6.67 -15.45 4.92
CA ALA A 216 7.63 -15.75 3.88
C ALA A 216 7.31 -14.91 2.64
N HIS A 217 8.19 -13.97 2.32
CA HIS A 217 8.12 -13.13 1.13
C HIS A 217 9.04 -13.68 0.05
N THR A 218 8.51 -13.94 -1.14
CA THR A 218 9.28 -14.49 -2.27
C THR A 218 9.37 -13.52 -3.44
N SER A 219 10.55 -13.43 -4.04
CA SER A 219 10.74 -12.81 -5.36
C SER A 219 10.62 -13.82 -6.50
N ARG A 220 10.63 -15.13 -6.23
CA ARG A 220 10.71 -16.19 -7.26
C ARG A 220 9.61 -16.04 -8.30
N LEU A 221 8.37 -15.81 -7.86
CA LEU A 221 7.22 -15.68 -8.76
C LEU A 221 7.40 -14.47 -9.69
N GLN A 222 7.85 -13.34 -9.15
CA GLN A 222 8.15 -12.14 -9.92
C GLN A 222 9.31 -12.40 -10.89
N TYR A 223 10.40 -12.98 -10.41
CA TYR A 223 11.60 -13.30 -11.19
C TYR A 223 11.27 -14.15 -12.42
N ASP A 224 10.54 -15.25 -12.23
CA ASP A 224 10.08 -16.14 -13.31
C ASP A 224 9.21 -15.37 -14.33
N THR A 225 8.32 -14.50 -13.83
CA THR A 225 7.42 -13.71 -14.67
C THR A 225 8.16 -12.64 -15.47
N ILE A 226 9.16 -11.98 -14.89
CA ILE A 226 9.98 -10.97 -15.58
C ILE A 226 10.75 -11.62 -16.73
N LEU A 227 11.36 -12.78 -16.48
CA LEU A 227 12.11 -13.51 -17.49
C LEU A 227 11.23 -13.99 -18.64
N ASP A 228 10.06 -14.56 -18.33
CA ASP A 228 9.17 -15.11 -19.36
C ASP A 228 8.36 -14.02 -20.10
N SER A 229 7.66 -13.17 -19.36
CA SER A 229 6.74 -12.18 -19.94
C SER A 229 7.46 -10.92 -20.42
N TRP A 230 8.34 -10.36 -19.58
CA TRP A 230 8.98 -9.08 -19.91
C TRP A 230 10.24 -9.26 -20.74
N GLN A 231 10.80 -10.48 -20.78
CA GLN A 231 12.06 -10.80 -21.46
C GLN A 231 13.20 -9.88 -21.01
N VAL A 232 13.18 -9.50 -19.73
CA VAL A 232 14.23 -8.73 -19.08
C VAL A 232 14.99 -9.69 -18.17
N GLY A 233 16.32 -9.67 -18.23
CA GLY A 233 17.15 -10.40 -17.28
C GLY A 233 17.29 -9.61 -15.97
N PRO A 234 16.57 -9.95 -14.88
CA PRO A 234 16.76 -9.29 -13.60
C PRO A 234 18.21 -9.45 -13.12
N ASN A 235 18.78 -8.38 -12.58
CA ASN A 235 20.18 -8.37 -12.16
C ASN A 235 20.44 -9.10 -10.83
N ARG A 236 19.41 -9.31 -10.00
CA ARG A 236 19.54 -9.98 -8.69
C ARG A 236 19.02 -11.41 -8.72
N PRO A 237 19.64 -12.33 -7.96
CA PRO A 237 19.09 -13.66 -7.76
C PRO A 237 17.76 -13.59 -7.00
N PRO A 238 16.84 -14.54 -7.26
CA PRO A 238 15.62 -14.63 -6.48
C PRO A 238 15.96 -15.02 -5.04
N ILE A 239 15.29 -14.39 -4.11
CA ILE A 239 15.39 -14.57 -2.67
C ILE A 239 14.01 -14.80 -2.05
N ASP A 240 14.01 -15.61 -0.99
CA ASP A 240 12.91 -15.77 -0.04
C ASP A 240 13.39 -15.25 1.32
N THR A 241 12.63 -14.33 1.92
CA THR A 241 12.93 -13.76 3.24
C THR A 241 11.76 -13.98 4.19
N HIS A 242 12.08 -14.14 5.47
CA HIS A 242 11.09 -14.24 6.54
C HIS A 242 11.10 -12.94 7.34
N HIS A 243 9.98 -12.23 7.32
CA HIS A 243 9.80 -10.97 8.05
C HIS A 243 8.65 -11.13 9.04
N PRO A 244 8.64 -10.40 10.18
CA PRO A 244 7.51 -10.43 11.09
C PRO A 244 6.19 -10.11 10.37
N ALA A 245 5.13 -10.86 10.66
CA ALA A 245 3.80 -10.62 10.09
C ALA A 245 3.20 -9.29 10.60
N VAL A 246 3.60 -8.88 11.80
CA VAL A 246 3.38 -7.56 12.37
C VAL A 246 4.76 -6.95 12.58
N ARG A 247 4.99 -5.78 12.00
CA ARG A 247 6.25 -5.06 12.17
C ARG A 247 6.06 -3.80 13.00
N THR A 248 7.13 -3.37 13.66
CA THR A 248 7.21 -2.03 14.24
C THR A 248 7.76 -1.08 13.20
N HIS A 249 7.11 0.06 13.04
CA HIS A 249 7.62 1.12 12.20
C HIS A 249 8.72 1.88 12.96
N PRO A 250 9.93 2.01 12.40
CA PRO A 250 11.11 2.50 13.14
C PRO A 250 10.97 3.94 13.65
N VAL A 251 10.31 4.81 12.88
CA VAL A 251 10.12 6.22 13.25
C VAL A 251 8.93 6.41 14.18
N THR A 252 7.74 5.99 13.75
CA THR A 252 6.50 6.22 14.50
C THR A 252 6.37 5.32 15.72
N GLY A 253 7.08 4.19 15.79
CA GLY A 253 6.91 3.17 16.83
C GLY A 253 5.57 2.43 16.77
N LEU A 254 4.82 2.58 15.67
CA LEU A 254 3.51 1.97 15.49
C LEU A 254 3.61 0.56 14.91
N LYS A 255 2.71 -0.33 15.32
CA LYS A 255 2.51 -1.66 14.72
C LYS A 255 1.83 -1.54 13.36
N ALA A 256 2.40 -2.17 12.35
CA ALA A 256 1.84 -2.27 11.00
C ALA A 256 1.79 -3.74 10.55
N LEU A 257 0.72 -4.13 9.89
CA LEU A 257 0.55 -5.48 9.34
C LEU A 257 1.42 -5.68 8.09
N ASN A 258 2.55 -6.37 8.22
CA ASN A 258 3.50 -6.63 7.13
C ASN A 258 3.08 -7.85 6.29
N ILE A 259 1.89 -7.80 5.70
CA ILE A 259 1.33 -8.87 4.87
C ILE A 259 0.87 -8.27 3.55
N ASN A 260 1.11 -8.95 2.45
CA ASN A 260 0.59 -8.53 1.15
C ASN A 260 0.38 -9.69 0.18
N ASN A 261 -0.54 -9.50 -0.76
CA ASN A 261 -0.95 -10.54 -1.72
C ASN A 261 0.10 -10.77 -2.82
N GLY A 262 0.91 -9.77 -3.11
CA GLY A 262 1.86 -9.78 -4.22
C GLY A 262 3.08 -10.67 -4.00
N PHE A 263 3.55 -10.78 -2.75
CA PHE A 263 4.84 -11.42 -2.44
C PHE A 263 4.81 -12.40 -1.28
N VAL A 264 3.82 -12.35 -0.37
CA VAL A 264 3.74 -13.29 0.75
C VAL A 264 3.15 -14.62 0.29
N THR A 265 3.81 -15.73 0.62
CA THR A 265 3.38 -17.09 0.22
C THR A 265 3.03 -18.02 1.36
N SER A 266 3.44 -17.71 2.60
CA SER A 266 3.12 -18.52 3.77
C SER A 266 3.46 -17.79 5.08
N PHE A 267 2.90 -18.30 6.17
CA PHE A 267 3.37 -18.16 7.54
C PHE A 267 4.20 -19.41 7.91
N PRO A 268 5.53 -19.29 8.09
CA PRO A 268 6.43 -20.43 8.30
C PRO A 268 6.15 -21.25 9.56
N GLU A 269 5.51 -20.66 10.57
CA GLU A 269 5.15 -21.32 11.82
C GLU A 269 3.89 -22.19 11.72
N LEU A 270 3.12 -22.06 10.63
CA LEU A 270 1.83 -22.73 10.44
C LEU A 270 1.93 -23.88 9.43
N LYS A 271 1.08 -24.90 9.58
CA LYS A 271 0.94 -25.93 8.55
C LYS A 271 0.35 -25.33 7.27
N LYS A 272 0.55 -26.01 6.14
CA LYS A 272 0.15 -25.50 4.82
C LYS A 272 -1.32 -25.06 4.78
N GLU A 273 -2.24 -25.88 5.27
CA GLU A 273 -3.67 -25.59 5.23
C GLU A 273 -4.05 -24.41 6.15
N GLU A 274 -3.44 -24.30 7.32
CA GLU A 274 -3.62 -23.19 8.26
C GLU A 274 -3.10 -21.88 7.65
N SER A 275 -1.89 -21.94 7.08
CA SER A 275 -1.20 -20.86 6.39
C SER A 275 -2.02 -20.32 5.22
N ASP A 276 -2.51 -21.21 4.35
CA ASP A 276 -3.32 -20.85 3.19
C ASP A 276 -4.63 -20.16 3.59
N LYS A 277 -5.29 -20.68 4.63
CA LYS A 277 -6.54 -20.08 5.11
C LYS A 277 -6.32 -18.74 5.79
N LEU A 278 -5.21 -18.56 6.47
CA LEU A 278 -4.84 -17.26 7.02
C LEU A 278 -4.50 -16.25 5.91
N LEU A 279 -3.80 -16.67 4.85
CA LEU A 279 -3.56 -15.82 3.67
C LEU A 279 -4.85 -15.44 2.95
N GLU A 280 -5.80 -16.38 2.83
CA GLU A 280 -7.13 -16.10 2.26
C GLU A 280 -7.89 -15.06 3.09
N PHE A 281 -7.86 -15.19 4.42
CA PHE A 281 -8.41 -14.19 5.34
C PHE A 281 -7.76 -12.81 5.13
N PHE A 282 -6.43 -12.73 5.11
CA PHE A 282 -5.74 -11.44 4.94
C PHE A 282 -5.95 -10.82 3.56
N LYS A 283 -6.08 -11.64 2.52
CA LYS A 283 -6.49 -11.16 1.21
C LYS A 283 -7.86 -10.50 1.28
N PHE A 284 -8.85 -11.17 1.89
CA PHE A 284 -10.18 -10.59 2.09
C PHE A 284 -10.13 -9.30 2.94
N HIS A 285 -9.36 -9.31 4.02
CA HIS A 285 -9.18 -8.16 4.93
C HIS A 285 -8.63 -6.94 4.18
N ILE A 286 -7.57 -7.11 3.38
CA ILE A 286 -6.98 -6.03 2.58
C ILE A 286 -7.97 -5.47 1.55
N HIS A 287 -8.71 -6.33 0.84
CA HIS A 287 -9.68 -5.86 -0.18
C HIS A 287 -10.97 -5.28 0.40
N SER A 288 -11.24 -5.51 1.69
CA SER A 288 -12.45 -5.01 2.39
C SER A 288 -12.18 -3.80 3.29
N ALA A 289 -10.95 -3.27 3.30
CA ALA A 289 -10.52 -2.18 4.19
C ALA A 289 -10.82 -0.78 3.61
N ASP A 290 -12.07 -0.53 3.24
CA ASP A 290 -12.51 0.74 2.63
C ASP A 290 -12.36 1.95 3.57
N ASP A 291 -12.43 1.73 4.88
CA ASP A 291 -12.09 2.67 5.96
C ASP A 291 -10.59 2.99 6.10
N HIS A 292 -9.71 2.19 5.48
CA HIS A 292 -8.26 2.33 5.50
C HIS A 292 -7.64 2.46 4.11
N TYR A 293 -8.46 2.84 3.13
CA TYR A 293 -8.12 2.85 1.72
C TYR A 293 -8.11 4.27 1.16
N VAL A 294 -7.22 4.54 0.20
CA VAL A 294 -7.26 5.74 -0.65
C VAL A 294 -6.96 5.37 -2.09
N ARG A 295 -7.75 5.91 -3.03
CA ARG A 295 -7.53 5.76 -4.47
C ARG A 295 -7.17 7.10 -5.08
N TRP A 296 -6.04 7.14 -5.77
CA TRP A 296 -5.56 8.32 -6.45
C TRP A 296 -5.78 8.22 -7.95
N LYS A 297 -6.56 9.16 -8.48
CA LYS A 297 -6.68 9.38 -9.91
C LYS A 297 -5.52 10.27 -10.39
N TRP A 298 -4.60 9.66 -11.11
CA TRP A 298 -3.41 10.35 -11.62
C TRP A 298 -3.77 11.42 -12.68
N ALA A 299 -2.92 12.43 -12.76
CA ALA A 299 -2.79 13.33 -13.89
C ALA A 299 -1.30 13.43 -14.26
N VAL A 300 -0.97 13.88 -15.46
CA VAL A 300 0.43 14.16 -15.84
C VAL A 300 1.01 15.21 -14.87
N GLY A 301 2.25 15.02 -14.43
CA GLY A 301 2.88 15.87 -13.41
C GLY A 301 2.44 15.58 -11.96
N SER A 302 1.48 14.67 -11.74
CA SER A 302 1.15 14.22 -10.39
C SER A 302 2.27 13.37 -9.80
N VAL A 303 2.53 13.55 -8.51
CA VAL A 303 3.49 12.76 -7.73
C VAL A 303 2.79 12.13 -6.54
N ALA A 304 3.15 10.89 -6.22
CA ALA A 304 2.87 10.30 -4.90
C ALA A 304 4.19 9.89 -4.25
N MET A 305 4.35 10.20 -2.98
CA MET A 305 5.40 9.66 -2.12
C MET A 305 4.73 8.86 -1.01
N TRP A 306 5.13 7.60 -0.82
CA TRP A 306 4.54 6.74 0.20
C TRP A 306 5.61 6.03 1.02
N ASP A 307 5.20 5.64 2.23
CA ASP A 307 5.97 4.77 3.10
C ASP A 307 5.56 3.31 2.85
N ASN A 308 6.50 2.54 2.35
CA ASN A 308 6.34 1.14 1.98
C ASN A 308 6.34 0.20 3.21
N ARG A 309 6.73 0.70 4.38
CA ARG A 309 6.74 -0.02 5.67
C ARG A 309 5.35 -0.03 6.33
N CYS A 310 4.44 0.86 5.92
CA CYS A 310 3.11 0.95 6.51
C CYS A 310 1.98 1.03 5.49
N THR A 311 2.25 0.79 4.21
CA THR A 311 1.21 0.73 3.16
C THR A 311 1.39 -0.45 2.23
N VAL A 312 0.29 -0.96 1.71
CA VAL A 312 0.29 -1.81 0.50
C VAL A 312 -0.44 -1.05 -0.60
N HIS A 313 -0.05 -1.27 -1.86
CA HIS A 313 -0.65 -0.57 -2.99
C HIS A 313 -0.85 -1.49 -4.19
N ARG A 314 -1.74 -1.08 -5.08
CA ARG A 314 -1.95 -1.74 -6.37
C ARG A 314 -2.37 -0.76 -7.44
N VAL A 315 -1.98 -1.03 -8.68
CA VAL A 315 -2.58 -0.37 -9.84
C VAL A 315 -4.00 -0.92 -10.00
N ILE A 316 -4.97 -0.03 -10.21
CA ILE A 316 -6.34 -0.43 -10.51
C ILE A 316 -6.40 -0.98 -11.94
N PRO A 317 -6.83 -2.25 -12.12
CA PRO A 317 -7.01 -2.87 -13.43
C PRO A 317 -7.84 -1.98 -14.38
N GLY A 318 -7.46 -1.89 -15.65
CA GLY A 318 -8.22 -1.15 -16.65
C GLY A 318 -7.87 -1.57 -18.08
N ASN A 319 -8.73 -1.19 -19.03
CA ASN A 319 -8.60 -1.50 -20.46
C ASN A 319 -8.30 -0.24 -21.28
N TYR A 320 -7.48 0.68 -20.75
CA TYR A 320 -7.15 1.91 -21.45
C TYR A 320 -6.13 1.64 -22.56
N ASP A 321 -6.36 2.24 -23.74
CA ASP A 321 -5.53 2.02 -24.93
C ASP A 321 -4.46 3.11 -25.14
N THR A 322 -4.42 4.13 -24.27
CA THR A 322 -3.39 5.18 -24.31
C THR A 322 -2.22 4.85 -23.37
N PRO A 323 -1.01 5.34 -23.65
CA PRO A 323 0.14 5.12 -22.80
C PRO A 323 -0.07 5.56 -21.34
N ARG A 324 0.52 4.79 -20.43
CA ARG A 324 0.71 5.15 -19.02
C ARG A 324 2.19 4.98 -18.72
N ARG A 325 2.85 6.02 -18.23
CA ARG A 325 4.28 6.01 -17.93
C ARG A 325 4.56 6.90 -16.73
N GLY A 326 5.33 6.38 -15.78
CA GLY A 326 5.83 7.15 -14.66
C GLY A 326 7.23 6.74 -14.25
N VAL A 327 7.90 7.61 -13.49
CA VAL A 327 9.26 7.41 -12.99
C VAL A 327 9.18 7.14 -11.49
N ARG A 328 9.62 5.94 -11.08
CA ARG A 328 9.70 5.54 -9.67
C ARG A 328 11.13 5.59 -9.15
N THR A 329 11.32 6.15 -7.97
CA THR A 329 12.56 6.10 -7.18
C THR A 329 12.25 5.50 -5.81
N THR A 330 13.16 4.68 -5.30
CA THR A 330 13.02 3.98 -4.01
C THR A 330 14.32 4.08 -3.21
N VAL A 331 14.22 4.15 -1.88
CA VAL A 331 15.38 4.14 -0.97
C VAL A 331 15.29 2.94 -0.05
N PHE A 332 16.44 2.38 0.32
CA PHE A 332 16.49 1.27 1.25
C PHE A 332 15.89 1.65 2.62
N GLY A 333 15.12 0.73 3.17
CA GLY A 333 14.72 0.73 4.57
C GLY A 333 15.60 -0.19 5.40
N GLU A 334 15.34 -0.16 6.70
CA GLU A 334 15.84 -1.15 7.64
C GLU A 334 15.18 -2.52 7.40
N LYS A 335 15.83 -3.57 7.90
CA LYS A 335 15.22 -4.90 7.97
C LYS A 335 13.99 -4.84 8.88
N PRO A 336 12.82 -5.39 8.47
CA PRO A 336 11.64 -5.43 9.30
C PRO A 336 11.90 -6.13 10.64
N TYR A 337 11.41 -5.54 11.71
CA TYR A 337 11.50 -6.10 13.05
C TYR A 337 10.18 -5.90 13.79
N PHE A 338 9.97 -6.67 14.85
CA PHE A 338 8.84 -6.54 15.75
C PHE A 338 9.34 -6.24 17.17
N ASP A 339 8.90 -5.12 17.74
CA ASP A 339 9.05 -4.81 19.15
C ASP A 339 7.73 -5.10 19.87
N PRO A 340 7.67 -6.07 20.81
CA PRO A 340 6.44 -6.40 21.54
C PRO A 340 5.92 -5.22 22.38
N ASN A 341 6.75 -4.23 22.68
CA ASN A 341 6.36 -3.01 23.41
C ASN A 341 5.85 -1.88 22.50
N SER A 342 5.92 -2.05 21.18
CA SER A 342 5.32 -1.12 20.25
C SER A 342 3.79 -1.09 20.39
N GLU A 343 3.17 0.00 19.97
CA GLU A 343 1.73 0.22 20.13
C GLU A 343 1.04 0.33 18.77
N SER A 344 -0.25 0.02 18.71
CA SER A 344 -1.10 0.31 17.55
C SER A 344 -1.58 1.77 17.54
N ARG A 345 -2.27 2.26 16.49
CA ARG A 345 -2.78 3.65 16.53
C ARG A 345 -3.87 3.79 17.58
N GLU A 346 -4.75 2.79 17.70
CA GLU A 346 -5.79 2.77 18.74
C GLU A 346 -5.20 2.79 20.15
N GLN A 347 -4.16 1.98 20.40
CA GLN A 347 -3.46 1.94 21.69
C GLN A 347 -2.82 3.30 22.01
N ARG A 348 -2.18 3.93 21.01
CA ARG A 348 -1.62 5.28 21.15
C ARG A 348 -2.70 6.31 21.48
N ALA A 349 -3.81 6.31 20.74
CA ALA A 349 -4.91 7.24 20.96
C ALA A 349 -5.47 7.11 22.39
N ALA A 350 -5.76 5.88 22.82
CA ALA A 350 -6.26 5.60 24.17
C ALA A 350 -5.27 5.99 25.27
N ARG A 351 -3.96 5.84 25.02
CA ARG A 351 -2.91 6.27 25.96
C ARG A 351 -2.86 7.80 26.08
N LEU A 352 -2.85 8.52 24.95
CA LEU A 352 -2.82 9.98 24.91
C LEU A 352 -4.08 10.59 25.55
N GLU A 353 -5.25 9.99 25.34
CA GLU A 353 -6.50 10.41 25.99
C GLU A 353 -6.41 10.30 27.53
N LYS A 354 -5.89 9.17 28.04
CA LYS A 354 -5.66 8.99 29.48
C LYS A 354 -4.64 9.99 30.05
N GLU A 355 -3.56 10.26 29.32
CA GLU A 355 -2.54 11.24 29.70
C GLU A 355 -3.13 12.66 29.77
N ALA A 356 -4.00 13.04 28.82
CA ALA A 356 -4.68 14.33 28.84
C ALA A 356 -5.64 14.48 30.03
N VAL A 357 -6.41 13.43 30.35
CA VAL A 357 -7.31 13.41 31.51
C VAL A 357 -6.51 13.52 32.83
N ASN A 358 -5.46 12.73 32.98
CA ASN A 358 -4.64 12.71 34.20
C ASN A 358 -3.80 13.99 34.37
N GLY A 359 -3.30 14.55 33.26
CA GLY A 359 -2.61 15.86 33.23
C GLY A 359 -3.54 17.02 33.59
N GLY A 360 -4.83 16.93 33.23
CA GLY A 360 -5.86 17.89 33.63
C GLY A 360 -6.22 17.81 35.13
N THR A 361 -6.14 16.63 35.75
CA THR A 361 -6.45 16.48 37.18
C THR A 361 -5.37 17.01 38.14
N ASN A 362 -4.15 17.29 37.66
CA ASN A 362 -3.06 17.85 38.48
C ASN A 362 -2.76 19.33 38.20
N GLY A 363 -3.61 20.03 37.43
CA GLY A 363 -3.28 21.33 36.84
C GLY A 363 -4.37 22.39 36.87
N THR A 364 -5.02 22.65 38.00
CA THR A 364 -5.69 23.96 38.25
C THR A 364 -5.76 24.32 39.74
N LYS A 365 -4.68 24.93 40.24
CA LYS A 365 -4.76 26.21 40.97
C LYS A 365 -3.83 27.18 40.24
N ASN A 366 -4.41 27.89 39.28
CA ASN A 366 -4.07 29.24 38.78
C ASN A 366 -4.48 29.32 37.31
N GLY A 367 -5.51 30.12 37.05
CA GLY A 367 -6.12 30.25 35.74
C GLY A 367 -5.21 30.94 34.73
N VAL A 368 -5.16 30.35 33.54
CA VAL A 368 -4.97 31.04 32.25
C VAL A 368 -5.78 30.24 31.24
N GLU A 369 -6.70 30.90 30.54
CA GLU A 369 -7.50 30.32 29.45
C GLU A 369 -6.60 29.85 28.32
N ILE A 370 -6.83 28.63 27.83
CA ILE A 370 -6.22 28.11 26.61
C ILE A 370 -7.35 27.81 25.63
N ASN A 371 -7.50 28.64 24.61
CA ASN A 371 -8.37 28.40 23.47
C ASN A 371 -7.71 27.36 22.54
N GLY A 372 -8.09 26.09 22.69
CA GLY A 372 -7.75 25.02 21.77
C GLY A 372 -9.01 24.40 21.19
N HIS A 373 -9.35 24.74 19.95
CA HIS A 373 -10.37 24.03 19.19
C HIS A 373 -9.85 22.64 18.83
N VAL A 374 -10.26 21.63 19.58
CA VAL A 374 -10.16 20.23 19.17
C VAL A 374 -11.47 19.85 18.50
N HIS A 375 -11.43 19.62 17.18
CA HIS A 375 -12.53 18.96 16.49
C HIS A 375 -12.44 17.45 16.80
N ILE A 376 -13.15 17.02 17.84
CA ILE A 376 -13.47 15.61 18.06
C ILE A 376 -14.86 15.36 17.47
N ALA A 377 -14.94 14.62 16.37
CA ALA A 377 -16.19 14.11 15.83
C ALA A 377 -16.61 12.87 16.64
N ASN A 378 -17.30 13.08 17.77
CA ASN A 378 -17.96 12.01 18.50
C ASN A 378 -19.39 11.87 18.01
N GLY A 379 -19.74 10.68 17.51
CA GLY A 379 -21.11 10.36 17.13
C GLY A 379 -21.43 8.89 17.36
N HIS A 380 -21.46 8.44 18.63
CA HIS A 380 -22.14 7.20 19.04
C HIS A 380 -22.72 7.41 20.45
N THR A 381 -24.03 7.57 20.56
CA THR A 381 -24.77 7.49 21.83
C THR A 381 -25.59 6.20 21.83
N ASN A 382 -25.20 5.25 22.69
CA ASN A 382 -26.05 4.15 23.12
C ASN A 382 -27.01 4.64 24.20
N GLY A 383 -28.31 4.45 24.00
CA GLY A 383 -29.34 4.63 25.03
C GLY A 383 -30.18 3.36 25.14
N ASN A 384 -30.00 2.62 26.23
CA ASN A 384 -30.92 1.55 26.66
C ASN A 384 -31.89 2.14 27.70
N GLY A 385 -33.17 1.78 27.61
CA GLY A 385 -34.17 2.06 28.64
C GLY A 385 -35.57 1.60 28.22
N ALA A 386 -35.97 0.44 28.70
CA ALA A 386 -37.25 -0.21 28.45
C ALA A 386 -38.40 0.40 29.27
N GLU A 387 -39.63 0.34 28.76
CA GLU A 387 -40.81 -0.03 29.55
C GLU A 387 -42.03 -0.34 28.65
N SER A 388 -42.76 -1.38 29.05
CA SER A 388 -43.90 -1.99 28.36
C SER A 388 -45.22 -1.36 28.79
N LYS A 389 -46.16 -1.18 27.84
CA LYS A 389 -47.62 -1.27 28.11
C LYS A 389 -48.35 -1.81 26.89
N THR A 390 -49.11 -2.87 27.14
CA THR A 390 -50.12 -3.53 26.30
C THR A 390 -51.41 -2.73 26.25
N GLU A 391 -52.08 -2.65 25.10
CA GLU A 391 -53.54 -2.82 24.96
C GLU A 391 -53.96 -2.97 23.47
N GLU A 392 -55.12 -3.60 23.29
CA GLU A 392 -55.57 -4.42 22.15
C GLU A 392 -56.32 -3.70 21.00
N ALA A 393 -56.25 -4.37 19.83
CA ALA A 393 -57.28 -4.65 18.81
C ALA A 393 -57.98 -3.54 17.99
N ALA A 394 -57.87 -3.62 16.65
CA ALA A 394 -58.89 -4.24 15.76
C ALA A 394 -58.91 -3.70 14.30
N VAL A 395 -58.77 -4.65 13.33
CA VAL A 395 -59.51 -4.79 12.05
C VAL A 395 -59.21 -3.87 10.85
N SER A 396 -58.60 -4.42 9.78
CA SER A 396 -59.31 -4.90 8.56
C SER A 396 -58.34 -5.30 7.42
N ASN A 397 -58.71 -6.38 6.74
CA ASN A 397 -58.06 -6.98 5.56
C ASN A 397 -58.31 -6.17 4.28
N GLY A 398 -57.38 -6.23 3.32
CA GLY A 398 -57.62 -5.78 1.94
C GLY A 398 -56.50 -6.13 0.96
N ASN A 399 -56.73 -7.17 0.17
CA ASN A 399 -55.93 -7.65 -0.97
C ASN A 399 -55.51 -6.57 -1.98
N GLY A 400 -54.44 -6.85 -2.74
CA GLY A 400 -54.48 -6.62 -4.19
C GLY A 400 -53.20 -6.12 -4.85
N PHE A 401 -52.42 -7.05 -5.41
CA PHE A 401 -51.53 -6.79 -6.54
C PHE A 401 -52.33 -6.24 -7.75
N ARG A 402 -51.77 -5.26 -8.48
CA ARG A 402 -51.85 -5.15 -9.95
C ARG A 402 -50.93 -4.07 -10.53
N TYR A 403 -50.26 -4.46 -11.62
CA TYR A 403 -49.52 -3.63 -12.58
C TYR A 403 -50.47 -2.78 -13.45
N ASN A 404 -49.92 -1.67 -13.97
CA ASN A 404 -50.14 -1.02 -15.27
C ASN A 404 -49.58 0.41 -15.19
N GLU A 405 -49.15 1.12 -16.22
CA GLU A 405 -48.59 0.89 -17.56
C GLU A 405 -48.22 2.30 -18.07
N TYR A 406 -47.48 2.38 -19.17
CA TYR A 406 -46.93 3.59 -19.79
C TYR A 406 -47.99 4.54 -20.42
N ASP A 407 -47.67 5.84 -20.40
CA ASP A 407 -48.07 6.87 -21.38
C ASP A 407 -46.76 7.50 -21.91
N GLY A 408 -46.49 7.80 -23.18
CA GLY A 408 -47.29 7.81 -24.40
C GLY A 408 -46.83 8.97 -25.30
N LYS A 409 -46.59 8.65 -26.59
CA LYS A 409 -46.55 9.53 -27.80
C LYS A 409 -45.22 10.24 -28.12
N ALA A 410 -44.69 10.22 -29.36
CA ALA A 410 -45.21 9.78 -30.67
C ALA A 410 -44.09 9.18 -31.53
#